data_AF-A0A8T1ZD26-F1
#
_entry.id   AF-A0A8T1ZD26-F1
#
_cell.length_a   1.000
_cell.length_b   1.000
_cell.length_c   1.000
_cell.angle_alpha   90.00
_cell.angle_beta   90.00
_cell.angle_gamma   90.00
#
_symmetry.space_group_name_H-M   'P 1'
#
loop_
_entity.id
_entity.type
_entity.pdbx_description
1 polymer ?
#
loop_
_entity_poly.entity_id
_entity_poly.type
_entity_poly.pdbx_seq_one_letter_code
_entity_poly.pdbx_strand_id
1 'polypeptide(L)'
;MVMGGIVQALNMVHKKWEGFGYDNEGAERLVFTLKDPKDSCLVQNSSIIILVHGKPPKVSSTRHNYVEITSSFAERACNIINSEGRTIAKVRIEKEIEEMVGNKKDLYHVIVKPNVDQAFIVGLIAILDYIHGESTIC
;
A
#
# COMPACT_ATOMS: atom_id res chain seq x y z
N MET A 1 -4.79 18.96 -10.90
CA MET A 1 -5.24 17.86 -11.76
C MET A 1 -4.02 17.01 -12.04
N VAL A 2 -3.89 15.82 -11.44
CA VAL A 2 -2.77 14.92 -11.73
C VAL A 2 -3.10 14.26 -13.07
N MET A 3 -2.38 14.64 -14.12
CA MET A 3 -2.45 13.98 -15.41
C MET A 3 -1.38 12.90 -15.40
N GLY A 4 -1.72 11.67 -15.02
CA GLY A 4 -0.72 10.61 -14.97
C GLY A 4 -1.31 9.26 -14.60
N GLY A 5 -1.28 8.32 -15.54
CA GLY A 5 -1.40 6.90 -15.22
C GLY A 5 -0.18 6.47 -14.41
N ILE A 6 -0.39 5.58 -13.44
CA ILE A 6 0.70 5.00 -12.66
C ILE A 6 1.25 3.80 -13.44
N VAL A 7 2.55 3.81 -13.74
CA VAL A 7 3.26 2.66 -14.33
C VAL A 7 3.95 1.90 -13.23
N GLN A 8 3.77 0.58 -13.22
CA GLN A 8 4.34 -0.32 -12.22
C GLN A 8 5.51 -1.08 -12.84
N ALA A 9 6.67 -1.06 -12.16
CA ALA A 9 7.80 -1.91 -12.51
C ALA A 9 8.17 -2.82 -11.33
N LEU A 10 8.38 -4.11 -11.63
CA LEU A 10 8.96 -5.05 -10.68
C LEU A 10 10.48 -5.09 -10.88
N ASN A 11 11.22 -4.52 -9.94
CA ASN A 11 12.68 -4.64 -9.97
C ASN A 11 13.06 -6.03 -9.45
N MET A 12 13.27 -6.99 -10.36
CA MET A 12 13.60 -8.38 -10.01
C MET A 12 14.91 -8.54 -9.21
N VAL A 13 15.88 -7.63 -9.39
CA VAL A 13 17.18 -7.68 -8.68
C VAL A 13 17.03 -7.36 -7.20
N HIS A 14 16.09 -6.48 -6.85
CA HIS A 14 15.85 -6.06 -5.48
C HIS A 14 14.47 -6.46 -4.94
N LYS A 15 13.65 -7.15 -5.74
CA LYS A 15 12.24 -7.50 -5.50
C LYS A 15 11.43 -6.36 -4.88
N LYS A 16 11.59 -5.17 -5.47
CA LYS A 16 10.86 -3.96 -5.08
C LYS A 16 9.81 -3.64 -6.13
N TRP A 17 8.69 -3.10 -5.68
CA TRP A 17 7.69 -2.53 -6.55
C TRP A 17 7.88 -1.04 -6.60
N GLU A 18 7.99 -0.50 -7.80
CA GLU A 18 8.13 0.92 -8.03
C GLU A 18 6.93 1.40 -8.82
N GLY A 19 6.30 2.47 -8.31
CA GLY A 19 5.22 3.15 -8.99
C GLY A 19 5.69 4.50 -9.50
N PHE A 20 5.55 4.72 -10.79
CA PHE A 20 5.93 5.95 -11.47
C PHE A 20 4.67 6.71 -11.90
N GLY A 21 4.72 8.03 -11.87
CA GLY A 21 3.69 8.89 -12.44
C GLY A 21 4.34 10.05 -13.17
N TYR A 22 3.52 10.91 -13.77
CA TYR A 22 4.01 12.09 -14.48
C TYR A 22 3.75 13.35 -13.66
N ASP A 23 4.60 14.36 -13.84
CA ASP A 23 4.32 15.71 -13.37
C ASP A 23 3.58 16.54 -14.43
N ASN A 24 3.32 17.81 -14.11
CA ASN A 24 2.58 18.70 -15.00
C ASN A 24 3.36 19.05 -16.29
N GLU A 25 4.68 18.82 -16.29
CA GLU A 25 5.57 19.04 -17.44
C GLU A 25 5.73 17.76 -18.28
N GLY A 26 5.09 16.66 -17.85
CA GLY A 26 5.15 15.36 -18.50
C GLY A 26 6.40 14.55 -18.15
N ALA A 27 7.20 14.99 -17.17
CA ALA A 27 8.36 14.25 -16.72
C ALA A 27 7.94 13.10 -15.80
N GLU A 28 8.49 11.91 -16.04
CA GLU A 28 8.29 10.75 -15.19
C GLU A 28 8.95 10.96 -13.82
N ARG A 29 8.26 10.56 -12.76
CA ARG A 29 8.72 10.65 -11.38
C ARG A 29 8.35 9.40 -10.60
N LEU A 30 9.27 8.91 -9.79
CA LEU A 30 8.98 7.87 -8.80
C LEU A 30 8.01 8.43 -7.75
N VAL A 31 6.89 7.74 -7.56
CA VAL A 31 5.80 8.10 -6.62
C VAL A 31 5.85 7.23 -5.38
N PHE A 32 6.18 5.94 -5.51
CA PHE A 32 6.37 5.07 -4.36
C PHE A 32 7.34 3.92 -4.63
N THR A 33 7.90 3.36 -3.55
CA THR A 33 8.65 2.11 -3.55
C THR A 33 8.11 1.21 -2.44
N LEU A 34 7.61 0.03 -2.79
CA LEU A 34 7.27 -1.03 -1.85
C LEU A 34 8.42 -2.03 -1.79
N LYS A 35 8.82 -2.39 -0.57
CA LYS A 35 9.76 -3.49 -0.34
C LYS A 35 9.00 -4.64 0.33
N ASP A 36 9.00 -5.81 -0.32
CA ASP A 36 8.47 -7.01 0.32
C ASP A 36 9.43 -7.40 1.46
N PRO A 37 8.95 -7.52 2.70
CA PRO A 37 9.79 -7.90 3.82
C PRO A 37 10.39 -9.32 3.73
N LYS A 38 9.81 -10.21 2.91
CA LYS A 38 10.24 -11.61 2.76
C LYS A 38 11.67 -11.76 2.22
N ASP A 39 12.29 -10.72 1.69
CA ASP A 39 13.70 -10.72 1.25
C ASP A 39 14.71 -10.39 2.35
N SER A 40 14.24 -10.04 3.54
CA SER A 40 15.08 -10.00 4.73
C SER A 40 15.15 -11.40 5.34
N CYS A 41 16.25 -12.12 5.12
CA CYS A 41 16.55 -13.43 5.73
C CYS A 41 16.44 -13.48 7.28
N LEU A 42 16.10 -12.38 7.95
CA LEU A 42 16.17 -12.23 9.41
C LEU A 42 14.86 -11.83 10.09
N VAL A 43 13.75 -11.62 9.38
CA VAL A 43 12.52 -11.10 10.02
C VAL A 43 11.24 -11.79 9.53
N GLN A 44 10.84 -12.84 10.26
CA GLN A 44 9.61 -13.62 10.05
C GLN A 44 8.30 -12.84 10.32
N ASN A 45 8.38 -11.62 10.86
CA ASN A 45 7.24 -10.79 11.32
C ASN A 45 7.34 -9.33 10.85
N SER A 46 7.80 -9.08 9.63
CA SER A 46 8.04 -7.70 9.18
C SER A 46 6.80 -7.12 8.47
N SER A 47 6.32 -5.97 8.95
CA SER A 47 5.28 -5.17 8.31
C SER A 47 5.69 -4.77 6.89
N ILE A 48 4.75 -4.75 5.95
CA ILE A 48 4.99 -4.18 4.61
C ILE A 48 5.19 -2.66 4.77
N ILE A 49 6.34 -2.16 4.30
CA ILE A 49 6.69 -0.73 4.33
C ILE A 49 6.71 -0.20 2.90
N ILE A 50 6.01 0.92 2.70
CA ILE A 50 5.90 1.58 1.41
C ILE A 50 6.43 2.99 1.58
N LEU A 51 7.51 3.29 0.88
CA LEU A 51 8.10 4.61 0.81
C LEU A 51 7.32 5.41 -0.22
N VAL A 52 6.80 6.56 0.17
CA VAL A 52 6.09 7.49 -0.71
C VAL A 52 7.04 8.62 -1.04
N HIS A 53 7.32 8.78 -2.34
CA HIS A 53 8.22 9.80 -2.86
C HIS A 53 7.41 10.98 -3.37
N GLY A 54 7.77 12.18 -2.90
CA GLY A 54 7.09 13.41 -3.28
C GLY A 54 8.02 14.59 -3.12
N LYS A 55 7.58 15.76 -3.62
CA LYS A 55 8.31 17.00 -3.35
C LYS A 55 8.33 17.21 -1.83
N PRO A 56 9.51 17.39 -1.21
CA PRO A 56 9.57 17.67 0.22
C PRO A 56 8.77 18.96 0.50
N PRO A 57 8.03 19.04 1.61
CA PRO A 57 7.42 20.30 2.01
C PRO A 57 8.51 21.38 2.13
N LYS A 58 8.14 22.65 1.88
CA LYS A 58 9.06 23.80 1.97
C LYS A 58 9.76 23.93 3.34
N VAL A 59 9.26 23.21 4.34
CA VAL A 59 9.89 23.07 5.65
C VAL A 59 10.61 21.72 5.67
N SER A 60 11.93 21.78 5.86
CA SER A 60 12.85 20.66 6.03
C SER A 60 12.35 19.63 7.05
N SER A 61 11.52 18.68 6.61
CA SER A 61 11.29 17.43 7.31
C SER A 61 12.09 16.36 6.56
N THR A 62 13.23 15.98 7.11
CA THR A 62 14.07 14.85 6.67
C THR A 62 13.39 13.49 6.86
N ARG A 63 12.09 13.47 7.20
CA ARG A 63 11.32 12.25 7.35
C ARG A 63 10.89 11.79 5.96
N HIS A 64 11.37 10.64 5.55
CA HIS A 64 10.79 9.91 4.42
C HIS A 64 9.32 9.68 4.73
N ASN A 65 8.43 10.07 3.81
CA ASN A 65 7.03 9.70 3.94
C ASN A 65 6.93 8.19 3.71
N TYR A 66 6.38 7.47 4.67
CA TYR A 66 6.15 6.05 4.54
C TYR A 66 4.77 5.70 5.06
N VAL A 67 4.29 4.56 4.57
CA VAL A 67 3.09 3.90 5.04
C VAL A 67 3.46 2.50 5.49
N GLU A 68 2.95 2.12 6.65
CA GLU A 68 3.14 0.80 7.23
C GLU A 68 1.82 0.05 7.28
N ILE A 69 1.86 -1.21 6.84
CA ILE A 69 0.75 -2.15 7.01
C ILE A 69 1.00 -2.96 8.26
N THR A 70 0.18 -2.73 9.29
CA THR A 70 0.22 -3.50 10.53
C THR A 70 -0.88 -4.56 10.54
N SER A 71 -0.67 -5.66 11.27
CA SER A 71 -1.53 -6.86 11.26
C SER A 71 -1.66 -7.50 9.87
N SER A 72 -2.66 -8.36 9.63
CA SER A 72 -2.70 -9.23 8.45
C SER A 72 -3.66 -8.73 7.38
N PHE A 73 -3.14 -8.38 6.19
CA PHE A 73 -3.97 -8.10 5.02
C PHE A 73 -4.55 -9.39 4.40
N ALA A 74 -3.85 -10.53 4.52
CA ALA A 74 -4.36 -11.84 4.08
C ALA A 74 -5.59 -12.30 4.87
N GLU A 75 -5.79 -11.77 6.08
CA GLU A 75 -7.00 -11.95 6.89
C GLU A 75 -7.99 -10.79 6.74
N ARG A 76 -7.70 -9.84 5.84
CA ARG A 76 -8.48 -8.60 5.64
C ARG A 76 -8.72 -7.86 6.96
N ALA A 77 -7.74 -7.89 7.84
CA ALA A 77 -7.79 -7.37 9.19
C ALA A 77 -6.53 -6.54 9.48
N CYS A 78 -6.25 -5.54 8.64
CA CYS A 78 -5.04 -4.72 8.76
C CYS A 78 -5.32 -3.23 9.02
N ASN A 79 -4.32 -2.51 9.54
CA ASN A 79 -4.36 -1.05 9.63
C ASN A 79 -3.23 -0.46 8.79
N ILE A 80 -3.56 0.62 8.09
CA ILE A 80 -2.63 1.40 7.29
C ILE A 80 -2.24 2.62 8.12
N ILE A 81 -0.96 2.72 8.47
CA ILE A 81 -0.41 3.72 9.39
C ILE A 81 0.55 4.63 8.63
N ASN A 82 0.45 5.94 8.83
CA ASN A 82 1.38 6.90 8.24
C ASN A 82 2.69 7.03 9.06
N SER A 83 3.64 7.80 8.54
CA SER A 83 4.92 8.10 9.20
C SER A 83 4.81 8.85 10.55
N GLU A 84 3.62 9.36 10.90
CA GLU A 84 3.33 9.97 12.20
C GLU A 84 2.78 8.94 13.22
N GLY A 85 2.67 7.66 12.84
CA GLY A 85 2.07 6.62 13.68
C GLY A 85 0.54 6.68 13.76
N ARG A 86 -0.11 7.45 12.88
CA ARG A 86 -1.57 7.60 12.85
C ARG A 86 -2.19 6.62 11.86
N THR A 87 -3.25 5.92 12.27
CA THR A 87 -4.05 5.09 11.36
C THR A 87 -4.81 5.97 10.37
N ILE A 88 -4.48 5.85 9.08
CA ILE A 88 -5.10 6.60 7.99
C ILE A 88 -6.17 5.78 7.24
N ALA A 89 -6.09 4.46 7.29
CA ALA A 89 -7.13 3.58 6.77
C ALA A 89 -7.15 2.22 7.49
N LYS A 90 -8.28 1.52 7.40
CA LYS A 90 -8.48 0.19 7.97
C LYS A 90 -9.13 -0.75 6.96
N VAL A 91 -8.72 -2.01 6.97
CA VAL A 91 -9.30 -3.08 6.16
C VAL A 91 -10.00 -4.06 7.10
N ARG A 92 -11.30 -4.32 6.90
CA ARG A 92 -12.11 -5.20 7.77
C ARG A 92 -13.10 -6.01 6.94
N ILE A 93 -13.40 -7.23 7.40
CA ILE A 93 -14.60 -7.96 6.98
C ILE A 93 -15.70 -7.64 8.00
N GLU A 94 -16.86 -7.20 7.54
CA GLU A 94 -18.04 -7.06 8.41
C GLU A 94 -18.66 -8.43 8.62
N LYS A 95 -19.20 -8.68 9.82
CA LYS A 95 -19.80 -9.97 10.17
C LYS A 95 -20.91 -10.37 9.22
N GLU A 96 -21.71 -9.41 8.77
CA GLU A 96 -22.81 -9.63 7.82
C GLU A 96 -22.30 -10.16 6.47
N ILE A 97 -21.13 -9.69 6.02
CA ILE A 97 -20.46 -10.18 4.81
C ILE A 97 -19.86 -11.57 5.05
N GLU A 98 -19.27 -11.80 6.22
CA GLU A 98 -18.72 -13.10 6.60
C GLU A 98 -19.82 -14.18 6.61
N GLU A 99 -21.01 -13.85 7.11
CA GLU A 99 -22.19 -14.72 7.12
C GLU A 99 -22.76 -14.95 5.71
N MET A 100 -22.75 -13.94 4.83
CA MET A 100 -23.27 -14.04 3.46
C MET A 100 -22.34 -14.77 2.48
N VAL A 101 -21.03 -14.51 2.57
CA VAL A 101 -20.05 -14.94 1.56
C VAL A 101 -19.19 -16.11 2.07
N GLY A 102 -19.31 -16.47 3.34
CA GLY A 102 -18.52 -17.52 3.99
C GLY A 102 -17.04 -17.13 4.07
N ASN A 103 -16.14 -18.11 4.00
CA ASN A 103 -14.68 -17.89 4.03
C ASN A 103 -14.08 -17.19 2.78
N LYS A 104 -14.91 -16.62 1.89
CA LYS A 104 -14.41 -15.90 0.71
C LYS A 104 -13.95 -14.50 1.12
N LYS A 105 -12.65 -14.26 0.98
CA LYS A 105 -11.98 -13.00 1.39
C LYS A 105 -11.94 -11.94 0.29
N ASP A 106 -12.77 -12.13 -0.73
CA ASP A 106 -12.84 -11.25 -1.91
C ASP A 106 -13.67 -9.99 -1.65
N LEU A 107 -14.52 -10.03 -0.61
CA LEU A 107 -15.36 -8.91 -0.22
C LEU A 107 -14.94 -8.41 1.18
N TYR A 108 -14.52 -7.15 1.25
CA TYR A 108 -14.10 -6.51 2.49
C TYR A 108 -14.25 -4.99 2.39
N HIS A 109 -14.28 -4.33 3.55
CA HIS A 109 -14.43 -2.89 3.66
C HIS A 109 -13.08 -2.20 3.84
N VAL A 110 -12.90 -1.09 3.14
CA VAL A 110 -11.78 -0.17 3.32
C VAL A 110 -12.32 1.14 3.90
N ILE A 111 -12.00 1.40 5.16
CA ILE A 111 -12.46 2.59 5.89
C ILE A 111 -11.31 3.61 5.90
N VAL A 112 -11.47 4.68 5.14
CA VAL A 112 -10.46 5.75 4.99
C VAL A 112 -10.79 6.92 5.91
N LYS A 113 -9.79 7.46 6.62
CA LYS A 113 -9.97 8.66 7.47
C LYS A 113 -10.23 9.91 6.61
N PRO A 114 -10.95 10.91 7.14
CA PRO A 114 -11.07 12.21 6.48
C PRO A 114 -9.69 12.82 6.19
N ASN A 115 -9.61 13.61 5.10
CA ASN A 115 -8.38 14.29 4.65
C ASN A 115 -7.23 13.35 4.23
N VAL A 116 -7.54 12.08 3.93
CA VAL A 116 -6.61 11.13 3.31
C VAL A 116 -6.99 10.96 1.84
N ASP A 117 -6.00 10.94 0.95
CA ASP A 117 -6.21 10.67 -0.47
C ASP A 117 -6.74 9.24 -0.68
N GLN A 118 -8.01 9.13 -1.07
CA GLN A 118 -8.68 7.85 -1.27
C GLN A 118 -8.10 7.07 -2.46
N ALA A 119 -7.68 7.76 -3.53
CA ALA A 119 -7.10 7.10 -4.70
C ALA A 119 -5.75 6.46 -4.35
N PHE A 120 -4.95 7.14 -3.52
CA PHE A 120 -3.73 6.56 -2.97
C PHE A 120 -4.00 5.30 -2.15
N ILE A 121 -5.01 5.32 -1.27
CA ILE A 121 -5.39 4.12 -0.49
C ILE A 121 -5.86 2.99 -1.40
N VAL A 122 -6.70 3.27 -2.40
CA VAL A 122 -7.18 2.24 -3.34
C VAL A 122 -6.02 1.61 -4.13
N GLY A 123 -5.07 2.42 -4.62
CA GLY A 123 -3.89 1.91 -5.30
C GLY A 123 -3.03 1.02 -4.40
N LEU A 124 -2.88 1.41 -3.12
CA LEU A 124 -2.21 0.59 -2.12
C LEU A 124 -2.92 -0.76 -1.89
N ILE A 125 -4.25 -0.74 -1.77
CA ILE A 125 -5.05 -1.95 -1.60
C ILE A 125 -4.90 -2.88 -2.81
N ALA A 126 -4.90 -2.34 -4.03
CA ALA A 126 -4.68 -3.13 -5.25
C ALA A 126 -3.31 -3.84 -5.26
N ILE A 127 -2.25 -3.19 -4.75
CA ILE A 127 -0.94 -3.82 -4.63
C ILE A 127 -0.95 -4.92 -3.56
N LEU A 128 -1.61 -4.69 -2.42
CA LEU A 128 -1.74 -5.70 -1.38
C LEU A 128 -2.57 -6.90 -1.86
N ASP A 129 -3.62 -6.67 -2.64
CA ASP A 129 -4.36 -7.73 -3.31
C ASP A 129 -3.54 -8.42 -4.39
N TYR A 130 -2.63 -7.74 -5.09
CA TYR A 130 -1.71 -8.45 -5.98
C TYR A 130 -0.75 -9.38 -5.21
N ILE A 131 -0.26 -8.93 -4.04
CA ILE A 131 0.68 -9.71 -3.22
C ILE A 131 -0.01 -10.88 -2.50
N HIS A 132 -1.28 -10.71 -2.11
CA HIS A 132 -2.02 -11.65 -1.27
C HIS A 132 -3.23 -12.32 -1.95
N GLY A 133 -3.69 -11.78 -3.06
CA GLY A 133 -4.81 -12.26 -3.84
C GLY A 133 -4.35 -13.39 -4.75
N GLU A 134 -4.92 -14.55 -4.49
CA GLU A 134 -4.59 -15.84 -5.09
C GLU A 134 -3.11 -16.21 -4.95
N SER A 135 -2.88 -17.11 -4.01
CA SER A 135 -1.84 -18.13 -4.07
C SER A 135 -1.44 -18.37 -5.54
N THR A 136 -0.30 -17.84 -5.97
CA THR A 136 0.40 -18.35 -7.15
C THR A 136 0.93 -19.74 -6.78
N ILE A 137 0.00 -20.67 -6.55
CA ILE A 137 0.27 -22.09 -6.50
C ILE A 137 0.39 -22.47 -7.97
N CYS A 138 1.63 -22.52 -8.43
CA CYS A 138 1.98 -23.42 -9.51
C CYS A 138 1.91 -24.86 -9.00
#